data_AF-A0A8J7SNK1-F1
#
_entry.id   AF-A0A8J7SNK1-F1
#
_cell.length_a   1.000
_cell.length_b   1.000
_cell.length_c   1.000
_cell.angle_alpha   90.00
_cell.angle_beta   90.00
_cell.angle_gamma   90.00
#
_symmetry.space_group_name_H-M   'P 1'
#
loop_
_entity.id
_entity.type
_entity.pdbx_description
1 polymer ?
#
loop_
_entity_poly.entity_id
_entity_poly.type
_entity_poly.pdbx_seq_one_letter_code
_entity_poly.pdbx_strand_id
1 'polypeptide(L)'
;MANEEYTEIQDLTADQLKEKANNVFEENKMLIGGIIGALFILIVGLYFYTSVYKNPREVIAQEELYKANNQMKRDSFTVALKGLNVPGQANNFIGYVGIIDEYSGTTAANSAHYYAGISSLRIGQPQLALDYLSNFSGEELLQTQAYTMMGDAASELNDFDTALGHYKMAGNNTENLSLSLYAKHKAGRLMEHQKNTKGATTIYQEIMDADQQIGEILGADKDLIRLK
;
A
#
# COMPACT_ATOMS: atom_id res chain seq x y z
N MET A 1 1.48 -52.78 -34.42
CA MET A 1 2.58 -52.66 -33.44
C MET A 1 2.51 -51.41 -32.57
N ALA A 2 1.68 -50.38 -32.85
CA ALA A 2 1.51 -49.22 -31.97
C ALA A 2 0.26 -49.25 -31.08
N ASN A 3 -0.57 -50.30 -31.20
CA ASN A 3 -1.85 -50.42 -30.47
C ASN A 3 -1.82 -51.45 -29.33
N GLU A 4 -0.71 -52.14 -29.10
CA GLU A 4 -0.59 -53.13 -28.02
C GLU A 4 0.08 -52.53 -26.76
N GLU A 5 0.82 -51.42 -26.89
CA GLU A 5 1.53 -50.76 -25.78
C GLU A 5 0.65 -49.75 -25.02
N TYR A 6 -0.40 -49.21 -25.67
CA TYR A 6 -1.37 -48.31 -25.01
C TYR A 6 -2.43 -49.04 -24.17
N THR A 7 -2.64 -50.34 -24.40
CA THR A 7 -3.61 -51.15 -23.67
C THR A 7 -3.14 -51.64 -22.30
N GLU A 8 -1.86 -51.46 -21.95
CA GLU A 8 -1.32 -51.88 -20.65
C GLU A 8 -1.53 -50.84 -19.53
N ILE A 9 -1.93 -49.61 -19.89
CA ILE A 9 -2.18 -48.53 -18.92
C ILE A 9 -3.64 -48.53 -18.42
N GLN A 10 -4.54 -49.35 -19.00
CA GLN A 10 -5.98 -49.25 -18.75
C GLN A 10 -6.63 -50.40 -17.96
N ASP A 11 -5.88 -51.20 -17.19
CA ASP A 11 -6.55 -52.07 -16.20
C ASP A 11 -5.65 -52.46 -15.04
N LEU A 12 -5.06 -51.46 -14.39
CA LEU A 12 -4.54 -51.65 -13.04
C LEU A 12 -5.77 -51.87 -12.15
N THR A 13 -6.10 -53.14 -11.90
CA THR A 13 -7.24 -53.52 -11.04
C THR A 13 -7.11 -52.79 -9.70
N ALA A 14 -8.24 -52.44 -9.08
CA ALA A 14 -8.23 -51.70 -7.81
C ALA A 14 -7.33 -52.35 -6.75
N ASP A 15 -7.15 -53.67 -6.82
CA ASP A 15 -6.29 -54.43 -5.92
C ASP A 15 -4.80 -54.30 -6.25
N GLN A 16 -4.42 -54.27 -7.53
CA GLN A 16 -3.02 -54.00 -7.94
C GLN A 16 -2.61 -52.54 -7.67
N LEU A 17 -3.54 -51.59 -7.75
CA LEU A 17 -3.31 -50.19 -7.34
C LEU A 17 -3.07 -50.09 -5.84
N LYS A 18 -3.90 -50.77 -5.04
CA LYS A 18 -3.73 -50.85 -3.59
C LYS A 18 -2.41 -51.53 -3.20
N GLU A 19 -2.04 -52.61 -3.89
CA GLU A 19 -0.80 -53.34 -3.61
C GLU A 19 0.44 -52.48 -3.92
N LYS A 20 0.47 -51.79 -5.06
CA LYS A 20 1.55 -50.85 -5.40
C LYS A 20 1.61 -49.66 -4.43
N ALA A 21 0.46 -49.10 -4.05
CA ALA A 21 0.39 -48.01 -3.08
C ALA A 21 0.87 -48.45 -1.68
N ASN A 22 0.47 -49.65 -1.24
CA ASN A 22 0.91 -50.23 0.02
C ASN A 22 2.41 -50.54 0.03
N ASN A 23 2.96 -51.07 -1.07
CA ASN A 23 4.40 -51.35 -1.16
C ASN A 23 5.23 -50.06 -1.09
N VAL A 24 4.83 -49.00 -1.81
CA VAL A 24 5.51 -47.69 -1.73
C VAL A 24 5.37 -47.06 -0.34
N PHE A 25 4.20 -47.19 0.28
CA PHE A 25 3.96 -46.69 1.64
C PHE A 25 4.79 -47.45 2.68
N GLU A 26 4.85 -48.78 2.62
CA GLU A 26 5.62 -49.61 3.56
C GLU A 26 7.13 -49.42 3.39
N GLU A 27 7.63 -49.29 2.15
CA GLU A 27 9.03 -49.01 1.86
C GLU A 27 9.47 -47.62 2.36
N ASN A 28 8.58 -46.63 2.30
CA ASN A 28 8.88 -45.23 2.62
C ASN A 28 8.21 -44.72 3.90
N LYS A 29 7.62 -45.59 4.74
CA LYS A 29 6.78 -45.19 5.89
C LYS A 29 7.46 -44.24 6.87
N MET A 30 8.77 -44.40 7.10
CA MET A 30 9.51 -43.49 7.98
C MET A 30 9.69 -42.11 7.35
N LEU A 31 9.95 -42.04 6.04
CA LEU A 31 10.11 -40.79 5.30
C LEU A 31 8.75 -40.08 5.15
N ILE A 32 7.70 -40.80 4.78
CA ILE A 32 6.32 -40.29 4.69
C ILE A 32 5.86 -39.80 6.06
N GLY A 33 6.06 -40.58 7.12
CA GLY A 33 5.76 -40.19 8.49
C GLY A 33 6.54 -38.96 8.94
N GLY A 34 7.82 -38.86 8.58
CA GLY A 34 8.66 -37.69 8.84
C GLY A 34 8.16 -36.43 8.13
N ILE A 35 7.77 -36.53 6.85
CA ILE A 35 7.19 -35.42 6.08
C ILE A 35 5.86 -34.96 6.69
N ILE A 36 4.96 -35.90 7.00
CA ILE A 36 3.66 -35.59 7.60
C ILE A 36 3.86 -34.94 8.99
N GLY A 37 4.77 -35.47 9.81
CA GLY A 37 5.11 -34.90 11.10
C GLY A 37 5.68 -33.48 11.00
N ALA A 38 6.59 -33.24 10.05
CA ALA A 38 7.14 -31.91 9.79
C ALA A 38 6.05 -30.92 9.34
N LEU A 39 5.15 -31.34 8.45
CA LEU A 39 4.04 -30.53 7.96
C LEU A 39 3.03 -30.22 9.09
N PHE A 40 2.77 -31.19 9.98
CA PHE A 40 1.93 -30.97 11.16
C PHE A 40 2.56 -29.94 12.12
N ILE A 41 3.85 -30.07 12.44
CA ILE A 41 4.58 -29.09 13.27
C ILE A 41 4.53 -27.70 12.64
N LEU A 42 4.69 -27.60 11.32
CA LEU A 42 4.60 -26.33 10.59
C LEU A 42 3.20 -25.71 10.71
N ILE A 43 2.14 -26.48 10.51
CA ILE A 43 0.76 -25.99 10.65
C ILE A 43 0.48 -25.53 12.09
N VAL A 44 0.86 -26.33 13.10
CA VAL A 44 0.68 -25.96 14.51
C VAL A 44 1.49 -24.71 14.86
N GLY A 45 2.73 -24.62 14.37
CA GLY A 45 3.58 -23.43 14.54
C GLY A 45 2.96 -22.18 13.92
N LEU A 46 2.43 -22.28 12.69
CA LEU A 46 1.71 -21.18 12.04
C LEU A 46 0.44 -20.78 12.79
N TYR A 47 -0.32 -21.75 13.31
CA TYR A 47 -1.50 -21.48 14.11
C TYR A 47 -1.16 -20.73 15.40
N PHE A 48 -0.14 -21.17 16.14
CA PHE A 48 0.30 -20.49 17.36
C PHE A 48 0.83 -19.08 17.06
N TYR A 49 1.66 -18.94 16.03
CA TYR A 49 2.18 -17.63 15.60
C TYR A 49 1.05 -16.66 15.25
N THR A 50 0.05 -17.11 14.48
CA THR A 50 -1.07 -16.26 14.09
C THR A 50 -2.00 -15.94 15.27
N SER A 51 -2.40 -16.94 16.04
CA SER A 51 -3.39 -16.80 17.12
C SER A 51 -2.85 -16.08 18.36
N VAL A 52 -1.63 -16.39 18.79
CA VAL A 52 -1.07 -15.90 20.06
C VAL A 52 -0.22 -14.65 19.88
N TYR A 53 0.44 -14.49 18.73
CA TYR A 53 1.36 -13.36 18.50
C TYR A 53 0.80 -12.32 17.53
N LYS A 54 0.40 -12.72 16.32
CA LYS A 54 -0.02 -11.78 15.27
C LYS A 54 -1.35 -11.09 15.59
N ASN A 55 -2.40 -11.86 15.92
CA ASN A 55 -3.75 -11.32 16.09
C ASN A 55 -3.87 -10.35 17.28
N PRO A 56 -3.32 -10.63 18.48
CA PRO A 56 -3.40 -9.68 19.59
C PRO A 56 -2.63 -8.39 19.32
N ARG A 57 -1.47 -8.46 18.66
CA ARG A 57 -0.71 -7.29 18.25
C ARG A 57 -1.50 -6.40 17.29
N GLU A 58 -2.20 -6.98 16.32
CA GLU A 58 -3.07 -6.24 15.41
C GLU A 58 -4.18 -5.49 16.18
N VAL A 59 -4.88 -6.16 17.10
CA VAL A 59 -5.98 -5.55 17.86
C VAL A 59 -5.50 -4.34 18.67
N ILE A 60 -4.37 -4.46 19.37
CA ILE A 60 -3.82 -3.36 20.16
C ILE A 60 -3.36 -2.22 19.23
N ALA A 61 -2.68 -2.55 18.13
CA ALA A 61 -2.22 -1.56 17.17
C ALA A 61 -3.39 -0.78 16.54
N GLN A 62 -4.51 -1.45 16.23
CA GLN A 62 -5.73 -0.81 15.74
C GLN A 62 -6.37 0.11 16.78
N GLU A 63 -6.34 -0.26 18.06
CA GLU A 63 -6.83 0.59 19.15
C GLU A 63 -6.01 1.88 19.27
N GLU A 64 -4.68 1.75 19.23
CA GLU A 64 -3.76 2.89 19.24
C GLU A 64 -3.93 3.78 18.00
N LEU A 65 -4.08 3.16 16.82
CA LEU A 65 -4.35 3.85 15.56
C LEU A 65 -5.66 4.64 15.63
N TYR A 66 -6.71 4.07 16.22
CA TYR A 66 -7.99 4.74 16.42
C TYR A 66 -7.84 5.99 17.30
N LYS A 67 -7.08 5.90 18.41
CA LYS A 67 -6.81 7.04 19.29
C LYS A 67 -6.03 8.14 18.57
N ALA A 68 -5.00 7.78 17.80
CA ALA A 68 -4.23 8.72 16.98
C ALA A 68 -5.12 9.40 15.90
N ASN A 69 -5.94 8.63 15.18
CA ASN A 69 -6.89 9.15 14.19
C ASN A 69 -7.89 10.15 14.79
N ASN A 70 -8.31 9.95 16.04
CA ASN A 70 -9.19 10.90 16.73
C ASN A 70 -8.50 12.25 16.99
N GLN A 71 -7.19 12.28 17.22
CA GLN A 71 -6.43 13.53 17.33
C GLN A 71 -6.26 14.20 15.98
N MET A 72 -5.98 13.42 14.93
CA MET A 72 -5.88 13.93 13.56
C MET A 72 -7.20 14.58 13.10
N LYS A 73 -8.35 13.97 13.42
CA LYS A 73 -9.70 14.55 13.15
C LYS A 73 -9.96 15.88 13.87
N ARG A 74 -9.18 16.20 14.91
CA ARG A 74 -9.23 17.46 15.66
C ARG A 74 -8.14 18.44 15.21
N ASP A 75 -7.56 18.22 14.02
CA ASP A 75 -6.40 18.94 13.48
C ASP A 75 -5.15 18.92 14.38
N SER A 76 -5.07 17.96 15.31
CA SER A 76 -3.95 17.81 16.24
C SER A 76 -2.89 16.86 15.68
N PHE A 77 -2.28 17.24 14.54
CA PHE A 77 -1.38 16.39 13.77
C PHE A 77 -0.10 16.00 14.52
N THR A 78 0.53 16.93 15.25
CA THR A 78 1.71 16.63 16.08
C THR A 78 1.39 15.59 17.15
N VAL A 79 0.20 15.67 17.75
CA VAL A 79 -0.24 14.76 18.81
C VAL A 79 -0.62 13.40 18.23
N ALA A 80 -1.31 13.37 17.08
CA ALA A 80 -1.58 12.13 16.36
C ALA A 80 -0.30 11.40 15.95
N LEU A 81 0.69 12.15 15.44
CA LEU A 81 1.98 11.61 15.00
C LEU A 81 2.80 11.05 16.17
N LYS A 82 2.95 11.81 17.25
CA LYS A 82 3.92 11.52 18.32
C LYS A 82 3.33 10.87 19.57
N GLY A 83 2.02 10.98 19.80
CA GLY A 83 1.34 10.41 20.96
C GLY A 83 2.02 10.77 22.30
N LEU A 84 2.46 9.75 23.04
CA LEU A 84 3.20 9.90 24.31
C LEU A 84 4.45 10.77 24.22
N ASN A 85 5.03 10.93 23.03
CA ASN A 85 6.28 11.63 22.80
C ASN A 85 6.11 13.13 22.48
N VAL A 86 4.97 13.73 22.87
CA VAL A 86 4.76 15.19 22.79
C VAL A 86 5.21 15.86 24.10
N PRO A 87 6.23 16.73 24.08
CA PRO A 87 6.69 17.42 25.28
C PRO A 87 5.58 18.22 25.96
N GLY A 88 5.42 18.04 27.27
CA GLY A 88 4.44 18.78 28.08
C GLY A 88 2.99 18.35 27.91
N GLN A 89 2.70 17.24 27.22
CA GLN A 89 1.35 16.69 27.09
C GLN A 89 1.29 15.24 27.56
N ALA A 90 0.36 14.94 28.47
CA ALA A 90 0.08 13.58 28.89
C ALA A 90 -0.96 12.94 27.96
N ASN A 91 -0.48 12.23 26.93
CA ASN A 91 -1.31 11.40 26.07
C ASN A 91 -1.43 9.99 26.66
N ASN A 92 -2.42 9.22 26.21
CA ASN A 92 -2.64 7.82 26.62
C ASN A 92 -2.56 6.85 25.43
N PHE A 93 -1.84 7.24 24.39
CA PHE A 93 -1.66 6.48 23.16
C PHE A 93 -0.30 6.83 22.53
N ILE A 94 0.31 5.88 21.82
CA ILE A 94 1.72 5.96 21.38
C ILE A 94 1.95 6.82 20.12
N GLY A 95 0.89 7.08 19.35
CA GLY A 95 0.93 7.86 18.11
C GLY A 95 1.41 7.04 16.90
N TYR A 96 1.29 7.60 15.70
CA TYR A 96 1.62 6.86 14.47
C TYR A 96 3.06 6.33 14.43
N VAL A 97 4.04 7.12 14.91
CA VAL A 97 5.45 6.68 14.96
C VAL A 97 5.61 5.47 15.88
N GLY A 98 5.03 5.54 17.09
CA GLY A 98 5.06 4.41 18.01
C GLY A 98 4.38 3.16 17.44
N ILE A 99 3.26 3.32 16.70
CA ILE A 99 2.56 2.19 16.07
C ILE A 99 3.44 1.52 15.00
N ILE A 100 4.12 2.32 14.17
CA ILE A 100 5.04 1.84 13.13
C ILE A 100 6.17 1.01 13.77
N ASP A 101 6.78 1.54 14.83
CA ASP A 101 7.94 0.92 15.48
C ASP A 101 7.56 -0.34 16.30
N GLU A 102 6.52 -0.26 17.13
CA GLU A 102 6.15 -1.32 18.07
C GLU A 102 5.31 -2.42 17.44
N TYR A 103 4.51 -2.09 16.42
CA TYR A 103 3.57 -3.00 15.77
C TYR A 103 3.91 -3.27 14.30
N SER A 104 5.18 -3.11 13.91
CA SER A 104 5.66 -3.48 12.57
C SER A 104 5.18 -4.88 12.15
N GLY A 105 4.72 -4.99 10.89
CA GLY A 105 4.12 -6.18 10.30
C GLY A 105 2.60 -6.32 10.49
N THR A 106 1.96 -5.41 11.24
CA THR A 106 0.49 -5.31 11.33
C THR A 106 -0.09 -4.45 10.22
N THR A 107 -1.37 -4.64 9.90
CA THR A 107 -2.09 -3.77 8.96
C THR A 107 -2.28 -2.36 9.53
N ALA A 108 -2.41 -2.26 10.86
CA ALA A 108 -2.41 -1.01 11.60
C ALA A 108 -1.10 -0.22 11.41
N ALA A 109 0.07 -0.85 11.52
CA ALA A 109 1.36 -0.20 11.28
C ALA A 109 1.52 0.26 9.83
N ASN A 110 1.09 -0.56 8.85
CA ASN A 110 1.04 -0.11 7.46
C ASN A 110 0.12 1.12 7.30
N SER A 111 -1.06 1.13 7.91
CA SER A 111 -1.96 2.28 7.88
C SER A 111 -1.37 3.50 8.59
N ALA A 112 -0.61 3.29 9.68
CA ALA A 112 0.08 4.34 10.41
C ALA A 112 1.13 5.04 9.54
N HIS A 113 1.81 4.36 8.62
CA HIS A 113 2.70 5.01 7.64
C HIS A 113 1.96 6.07 6.81
N TYR A 114 0.78 5.74 6.29
CA TYR A 114 -0.04 6.67 5.51
C TYR A 114 -0.40 7.93 6.32
N TYR A 115 -0.92 7.73 7.54
CA TYR A 115 -1.34 8.85 8.39
C TYR A 115 -0.18 9.64 9.00
N ALA A 116 0.96 8.98 9.25
CA ALA A 116 2.20 9.65 9.64
C ALA A 116 2.70 10.56 8.51
N GLY A 117 2.61 10.08 7.27
CA GLY A 117 2.86 10.86 6.06
C GLY A 117 2.02 12.13 5.97
N ILE A 118 0.69 11.98 6.05
CA ILE A 118 -0.27 13.09 6.07
C ILE A 118 0.05 14.08 7.20
N SER A 119 0.23 13.56 8.41
CA SER A 119 0.47 14.38 9.60
C SER A 119 1.78 15.16 9.47
N SER A 120 2.80 14.55 8.86
CA SER A 120 4.11 15.19 8.62
C SER A 120 4.01 16.34 7.61
N LEU A 121 3.28 16.16 6.50
CA LEU A 121 2.96 17.26 5.58
C LEU A 121 2.22 18.40 6.29
N ARG A 122 1.20 18.07 7.09
CA ARG A 122 0.37 19.08 7.78
C ARG A 122 1.13 19.89 8.83
N ILE A 123 2.25 19.40 9.35
CA ILE A 123 3.12 20.11 10.28
C ILE A 123 4.39 20.68 9.62
N GLY A 124 4.45 20.71 8.29
CA GLY A 124 5.57 21.30 7.53
C GLY A 124 6.84 20.47 7.57
N GLN A 125 6.73 19.14 7.62
CA GLN A 125 7.85 18.20 7.59
C GLN A 125 7.77 17.30 6.34
N PRO A 126 8.02 17.87 5.14
CA PRO A 126 7.85 17.15 3.87
C PRO A 126 8.83 15.98 3.70
N GLN A 127 10.08 16.08 4.19
CA GLN A 127 11.02 14.95 4.14
C GLN A 127 10.49 13.75 4.94
N LEU A 128 10.01 14.00 6.15
CA LEU A 128 9.44 12.96 6.99
C LEU A 128 8.17 12.36 6.38
N ALA A 129 7.40 13.17 5.64
CA ALA A 129 6.24 12.69 4.91
C ALA A 129 6.64 11.71 3.80
N LEU A 130 7.67 12.01 3.02
CA LEU A 130 8.21 11.08 2.01
C LEU A 130 8.64 9.77 2.65
N ASP A 131 9.40 9.84 3.74
CA ASP A 131 9.92 8.66 4.44
C ASP A 131 8.80 7.74 4.92
N TYR A 132 7.70 8.31 5.45
CA TYR A 132 6.57 7.48 5.87
C TYR A 132 5.71 6.99 4.69
N LEU A 133 5.39 7.85 3.72
CA LEU A 133 4.53 7.47 2.59
C LEU A 133 5.20 6.43 1.68
N SER A 134 6.52 6.44 1.54
CA SER A 134 7.25 5.43 0.75
C SER A 134 7.17 4.02 1.33
N ASN A 135 6.88 3.90 2.62
CA ASN A 135 6.72 2.62 3.31
C ASN A 135 5.26 2.16 3.38
N PHE A 136 4.32 2.97 2.91
CA PHE A 136 2.91 2.60 2.83
C PHE A 136 2.63 1.80 1.55
N SER A 137 1.80 0.76 1.70
CA SER A 137 1.17 0.07 0.58
C SER A 137 -0.33 -0.07 0.83
N GLY A 138 -1.17 0.15 -0.17
CA GLY A 138 -2.61 0.06 0.01
C GLY A 138 -3.38 -0.21 -1.26
N GLU A 139 -4.71 -0.27 -1.10
CA GLU A 139 -5.65 -0.35 -2.22
C GLU A 139 -5.47 0.85 -3.17
N GLU A 140 -5.89 0.66 -4.42
CA GLU A 140 -5.67 1.58 -5.54
C GLU A 140 -5.90 3.07 -5.19
N LEU A 141 -7.03 3.38 -4.55
CA LEU A 141 -7.40 4.76 -4.21
C LEU A 141 -6.45 5.40 -3.18
N LEU A 142 -6.13 4.68 -2.11
CA LEU A 142 -5.22 5.17 -1.07
C LEU A 142 -3.78 5.23 -1.58
N GLN A 143 -3.36 4.26 -2.38
CA GLN A 143 -2.04 4.26 -3.00
C GLN A 143 -1.87 5.46 -3.95
N THR A 144 -2.90 5.79 -4.71
CA THR A 144 -2.91 6.97 -5.59
C THR A 144 -2.80 8.27 -4.80
N GLN A 145 -3.53 8.38 -3.68
CA GLN A 145 -3.42 9.52 -2.78
C GLN A 145 -2.02 9.61 -2.16
N ALA A 146 -1.43 8.49 -1.74
CA ALA A 146 -0.07 8.44 -1.22
C ALA A 146 0.94 8.96 -2.25
N TYR A 147 0.89 8.49 -3.50
CA TYR A 147 1.74 9.01 -4.57
C TYR A 147 1.50 10.51 -4.81
N THR A 148 0.26 10.97 -4.79
CA THR A 148 -0.02 12.41 -4.94
C THR A 148 0.63 13.22 -3.82
N MET A 149 0.51 12.77 -2.57
CA MET A 149 1.12 13.43 -1.41
C MET A 149 2.65 13.33 -1.39
N MET A 150 3.23 12.26 -1.92
CA MET A 150 4.68 12.18 -2.14
C MET A 150 5.13 13.22 -3.17
N GLY A 151 4.33 13.44 -4.22
CA GLY A 151 4.53 14.53 -5.17
C GLY A 151 4.49 15.91 -4.49
N ASP A 152 3.53 16.12 -3.60
CA ASP A 152 3.39 17.36 -2.82
C ASP A 152 4.61 17.59 -1.92
N ALA A 153 5.02 16.56 -1.17
CA ALA A 153 6.16 16.61 -0.28
C ALA A 153 7.48 16.89 -1.03
N ALA A 154 7.71 16.20 -2.14
CA ALA A 154 8.88 16.44 -2.99
C ALA A 154 8.86 17.86 -3.59
N SER A 155 7.68 18.36 -3.97
CA SER A 155 7.52 19.73 -4.47
C SER A 155 7.83 20.78 -3.41
N GLU A 156 7.43 20.58 -2.15
CA GLU A 156 7.78 21.48 -1.03
C GLU A 156 9.30 21.49 -0.75
N LEU A 157 9.98 20.38 -1.02
CA LEU A 157 11.44 20.27 -0.95
C LEU A 157 12.17 20.86 -2.16
N ASN A 158 11.43 21.36 -3.16
CA ASN A 158 11.94 21.79 -4.46
C ASN A 158 12.59 20.66 -5.30
N ASP A 159 12.35 19.39 -4.95
CA ASP A 159 12.72 18.25 -5.79
C ASP A 159 11.61 18.00 -6.81
N PHE A 160 11.59 18.86 -7.82
CA PHE A 160 10.51 18.89 -8.81
C PHE A 160 10.52 17.68 -9.75
N ASP A 161 11.67 17.05 -9.98
CA ASP A 161 11.76 15.86 -10.83
C ASP A 161 11.12 14.66 -10.12
N THR A 162 11.45 14.46 -8.84
CA THR A 162 10.79 13.44 -8.00
C THR A 162 9.30 13.72 -7.86
N ALA A 163 8.93 14.99 -7.67
CA ALA A 163 7.52 15.39 -7.59
C ALA A 163 6.72 15.04 -8.85
N LEU A 164 7.25 15.39 -10.04
CA LEU A 164 6.64 15.01 -11.32
C LEU A 164 6.56 13.49 -11.50
N GLY A 165 7.58 12.74 -11.05
CA GLY A 165 7.56 11.28 -11.05
C GLY A 165 6.38 10.73 -10.26
N HIS A 166 6.19 11.20 -9.03
CA HIS A 166 5.10 10.76 -8.16
C HIS A 166 3.71 11.18 -8.66
N TYR A 167 3.54 12.38 -9.20
CA TYR A 167 2.26 12.77 -9.82
C TYR A 167 1.90 11.89 -11.02
N LYS A 168 2.89 11.51 -11.85
CA LYS A 168 2.68 10.57 -12.96
C LYS A 168 2.31 9.17 -12.46
N MET A 169 2.99 8.69 -11.42
CA MET A 169 2.63 7.43 -10.78
C MET A 169 1.19 7.46 -10.26
N ALA A 170 0.79 8.52 -9.55
CA ALA A 170 -0.58 8.70 -9.09
C ALA A 170 -1.59 8.70 -10.25
N GLY A 171 -1.35 9.51 -11.29
CA GLY A 171 -2.24 9.62 -12.45
C GLY A 171 -2.44 8.30 -13.21
N ASN A 172 -1.45 7.43 -13.20
CA ASN A 172 -1.48 6.13 -13.90
C ASN A 172 -1.84 4.95 -13.00
N ASN A 173 -1.93 5.14 -11.68
CA ASN A 173 -2.20 4.07 -10.72
C ASN A 173 -3.70 3.77 -10.57
N THR A 174 -4.60 4.61 -11.09
CA THR A 174 -6.04 4.48 -10.85
C THR A 174 -6.91 4.56 -12.08
N GLU A 175 -8.01 3.80 -12.07
CA GLU A 175 -9.12 3.93 -13.02
C GLU A 175 -10.11 5.03 -12.60
N ASN A 176 -10.01 5.55 -11.38
CA ASN A 176 -10.81 6.67 -10.93
C ASN A 176 -10.39 7.94 -11.69
N LEU A 177 -11.19 8.30 -12.70
CA LEU A 177 -10.89 9.41 -13.59
C LEU A 177 -10.65 10.72 -12.84
N SER A 178 -11.46 11.03 -11.82
CA SER A 178 -11.29 12.27 -11.04
C SER A 178 -9.95 12.33 -10.31
N LEU A 179 -9.51 11.24 -9.68
CA LEU A 179 -8.20 11.17 -9.01
C LEU A 179 -7.05 11.20 -10.02
N SER A 180 -7.19 10.49 -11.15
CA SER A 180 -6.19 10.50 -12.22
C SER A 180 -5.99 11.91 -12.78
N LEU A 181 -7.08 12.60 -13.13
CA LEU A 181 -7.02 13.96 -13.66
C LEU A 181 -6.57 14.97 -12.61
N TYR A 182 -6.89 14.79 -11.33
CA TYR A 182 -6.37 15.61 -10.24
C TYR A 182 -4.83 15.51 -10.14
N ALA A 183 -4.28 14.30 -10.17
CA ALA A 183 -2.83 14.10 -10.15
C ALA A 183 -2.15 14.69 -11.40
N LYS A 184 -2.78 14.56 -12.58
CA LYS A 184 -2.30 15.23 -13.81
C LYS A 184 -2.32 16.74 -13.65
N HIS A 185 -3.38 17.32 -13.10
CA HIS A 185 -3.47 18.78 -12.88
C HIS A 185 -2.32 19.28 -11.99
N LYS A 186 -2.02 18.55 -10.91
CA LYS A 186 -0.87 18.84 -10.04
C LYS A 186 0.46 18.82 -10.80
N ALA A 187 0.67 17.83 -11.69
CA ALA A 187 1.83 17.80 -12.57
C ALA A 187 1.88 19.00 -13.52
N GLY A 188 0.75 19.39 -14.13
CA GLY A 188 0.66 20.57 -14.99
C GLY A 188 1.04 21.86 -14.27
N ARG A 189 0.51 22.06 -13.05
CA ARG A 189 0.83 23.21 -12.18
C ARG A 189 2.32 23.26 -11.82
N LEU A 190 2.92 22.10 -11.57
CA LEU A 190 4.35 22.01 -11.30
C LEU A 190 5.20 22.33 -12.55
N MET A 191 4.85 21.79 -13.72
CA MET A 191 5.52 22.12 -14.97
C MET A 191 5.46 23.62 -15.26
N GLU A 192 4.32 24.24 -15.00
CA GLU A 192 4.16 25.67 -15.14
C GLU A 192 5.06 26.47 -14.19
N HIS A 193 5.15 26.05 -12.91
CA HIS A 193 6.09 26.63 -11.95
C HIS A 193 7.54 26.54 -12.44
N GLN A 194 7.90 25.44 -13.10
CA GLN A 194 9.20 25.25 -13.76
C GLN A 194 9.33 26.00 -15.11
N LYS A 195 8.38 26.85 -15.48
CA LYS A 195 8.30 27.59 -16.75
C LYS A 195 8.22 26.69 -17.99
N ASN A 196 7.88 25.42 -17.83
CA ASN A 196 7.54 24.52 -18.92
C ASN A 196 6.07 24.74 -19.35
N THR A 197 5.81 25.92 -19.91
CA THR A 197 4.48 26.33 -20.35
C THR A 197 3.90 25.37 -21.38
N LYS A 198 4.72 24.86 -22.31
CA LYS A 198 4.26 23.92 -23.33
C LYS A 198 3.75 22.62 -22.71
N GLY A 199 4.51 22.03 -21.77
CA GLY A 199 4.11 20.83 -21.06
C GLY A 199 2.85 21.05 -20.22
N ALA A 200 2.78 22.16 -19.49
CA ALA A 200 1.59 22.52 -18.71
C ALA A 200 0.34 22.67 -19.58
N THR A 201 0.42 23.40 -20.70
CA THR A 201 -0.68 23.55 -21.67
C THR A 201 -1.14 22.21 -22.22
N THR A 202 -0.22 21.31 -22.56
CA THR A 202 -0.57 19.96 -23.02
C THR A 202 -1.37 19.21 -21.96
N ILE A 203 -0.91 19.20 -20.70
CA ILE A 203 -1.61 18.52 -19.60
C ILE A 203 -3.00 19.10 -19.36
N TYR A 204 -3.14 20.42 -19.34
CA TYR A 204 -4.46 21.04 -19.11
C TYR A 204 -5.42 20.75 -20.27
N GLN A 205 -4.94 20.71 -21.52
CA GLN A 205 -5.76 20.32 -22.65
C GLN A 205 -6.20 18.85 -22.54
N GLU A 206 -5.28 17.94 -22.19
CA GLU A 206 -5.63 16.53 -21.95
C GLU A 206 -6.71 16.36 -20.88
N ILE A 207 -6.67 17.16 -19.82
CA ILE A 207 -7.70 17.14 -18.76
C ILE A 207 -9.06 17.58 -19.31
N MET A 208 -9.09 18.71 -20.04
CA MET A 208 -10.32 19.24 -20.64
C MET A 208 -10.93 18.29 -21.68
N ASP A 209 -10.08 17.61 -22.45
CA ASP A 209 -10.50 16.66 -23.48
C ASP A 209 -11.00 15.34 -22.86
N ALA A 210 -10.42 14.93 -21.73
CA ALA A 210 -10.83 13.70 -21.04
C ALA A 210 -12.19 13.85 -20.35
N ASP A 211 -12.43 14.96 -19.65
CA ASP A 211 -13.72 15.31 -19.06
C ASP A 211 -13.80 16.82 -18.80
N GLN A 212 -14.65 17.50 -19.55
CA GLN A 212 -14.79 18.96 -19.47
C GLN A 212 -15.26 19.41 -18.08
N GLN A 213 -16.20 18.70 -17.45
CA GLN A 213 -16.75 19.10 -16.15
C GLN A 213 -15.69 18.98 -15.05
N ILE A 214 -14.93 17.89 -15.04
CA ILE A 214 -13.81 17.72 -14.10
C ILE A 214 -12.72 18.75 -14.39
N GLY A 215 -12.40 19.01 -15.66
CA GLY A 215 -11.44 20.04 -16.04
C GLY A 215 -11.80 21.43 -15.52
N GLU A 216 -13.07 21.82 -15.63
CA GLU A 216 -13.58 23.08 -15.07
C GLU A 216 -13.54 23.12 -13.53
N ILE A 217 -13.84 21.99 -12.87
CA ILE A 217 -13.73 21.86 -11.40
C ILE A 217 -12.27 22.03 -10.94
N LEU A 218 -11.33 21.46 -11.69
CA LEU A 218 -9.89 21.58 -11.43
C LEU A 218 -9.33 22.96 -11.83
N GLY A 219 -10.06 23.72 -12.65
CA GLY A 219 -9.65 25.04 -13.16
C GLY A 219 -8.67 24.96 -14.35
N ALA A 220 -8.60 23.81 -15.03
CA ALA A 220 -7.73 23.60 -16.19
C ALA A 220 -8.07 24.54 -17.36
N ASP A 221 -9.35 24.90 -17.53
CA ASP A 221 -9.82 25.89 -18.49
C ASP A 221 -9.21 27.28 -18.25
N LYS A 222 -9.21 27.73 -16.99
CA LYS A 222 -8.65 29.01 -16.56
C LYS A 222 -7.13 29.01 -16.70
N ASP A 223 -6.50 27.88 -16.37
CA ASP A 223 -5.06 27.71 -16.53
C ASP A 223 -4.65 27.78 -18.01
N LEU A 224 -5.40 27.15 -18.92
CA LEU A 224 -5.17 27.26 -20.37
C LEU A 224 -5.30 28.70 -20.87
N ILE A 225 -6.30 29.46 -20.40
CA ILE A 225 -6.46 30.86 -20.78
C ILE A 225 -5.28 31.70 -20.32
N ARG A 226 -4.77 31.45 -19.10
CA ARG A 226 -3.66 32.20 -18.51
C ARG A 226 -2.31 31.94 -19.19
N LEU A 227 -2.15 30.78 -19.83
CA LEU A 227 -0.91 30.39 -20.52
C LEU A 227 -0.87 30.77 -22.00
N LYS A 228 -1.93 31.36 -22.54
CA LYS A 228 -1.98 31.96 -23.89
C LYS A 228 -1.42 33.38 -23.88
#